data_AF-A0A414JS37-F1
#
_entry.id   AF-A0A414JS37-F1
#
_cell.length_a   1.000
_cell.length_b   1.000
_cell.length_c   1.000
_cell.angle_alpha   90.00
_cell.angle_beta   90.00
_cell.angle_gamma   90.00
#
_symmetry.space_group_name_H-M   'P 1'
#
loop_
_entity.id
_entity.type
_entity.pdbx_description
1 polymer ?
#
loop_
_entity_poly.entity_id
_entity_poly.type
_entity_poly.pdbx_seq_one_letter_code
_entity_poly.pdbx_strand_id
1 'polypeptide(L)'
;MTEKNTPILSPEYLDFRNEITSRIRSPQYEALKAVNKEMIALYWEIGRRITEQQAALGWGKSVMENLSRYIQKEFLGIKGFGVSNMWDMARFYTEYRSNEILQPLVGEISWSKHIVILTKCKEMQQRQFYILSTKKYGWTKDVLINKIEAKTYENYLLGQSNFDMTLPEKIKNQAILALKDEYTFDLVGLSKEHSEYELEQAIIKNIRAFLME
;
A
#
# COMPACT_ATOMS: atom_id res chain seq x y z
N MET A 1 29.68 -29.06 28.44
CA MET A 1 29.13 -27.68 28.45
C MET A 1 27.69 -27.82 28.92
N THR A 2 27.40 -27.36 30.13
CA THR A 2 26.06 -27.48 30.72
C THR A 2 25.10 -26.53 30.01
N GLU A 3 24.08 -27.08 29.36
CA GLU A 3 22.94 -26.31 28.85
C GLU A 3 22.25 -25.63 30.04
N LYS A 4 22.57 -24.35 30.27
CA LYS A 4 21.75 -23.51 31.12
C LYS A 4 20.43 -23.32 30.41
N ASN A 5 19.42 -24.02 30.89
CA ASN A 5 18.05 -23.96 30.39
C ASN A 5 17.44 -22.61 30.81
N THR A 6 17.87 -21.53 30.15
CA THR A 6 17.34 -20.19 30.40
C THR A 6 15.86 -20.20 29.98
N PRO A 7 14.93 -19.79 30.86
CA PRO A 7 13.51 -19.80 30.51
C PRO A 7 13.26 -18.99 29.23
N ILE A 8 12.42 -19.52 28.34
CA ILE A 8 11.97 -18.88 27.08
C ILE A 8 11.22 -17.55 27.35
N LEU A 9 11.01 -17.20 28.61
CA LEU A 9 10.37 -15.97 29.10
C LEU A 9 11.33 -15.06 29.89
N SER A 10 12.63 -15.38 29.94
CA SER A 10 13.63 -14.50 30.54
C SER A 10 13.64 -13.14 29.83
N PRO A 11 13.80 -12.02 30.55
CA PRO A 11 13.94 -10.70 29.95
C PRO A 11 15.00 -10.66 28.85
N GLU A 12 16.12 -11.34 29.07
CA GLU A 12 17.25 -11.41 28.13
C GLU A 12 16.86 -12.10 26.82
N TYR A 13 16.12 -13.21 26.88
CA TYR A 13 15.61 -13.86 25.67
C TYR A 13 14.56 -13.03 24.96
N LEU A 14 13.66 -12.37 25.69
CA LEU A 14 12.62 -11.52 25.10
C LEU A 14 13.25 -10.33 24.36
N ASP A 15 14.28 -9.71 24.94
CA ASP A 15 15.04 -8.62 24.32
C ASP A 15 15.78 -9.10 23.08
N PHE A 16 16.49 -10.22 23.16
CA PHE A 16 17.16 -10.84 22.01
C PHE A 16 16.16 -11.20 20.89
N ARG A 17 15.03 -11.82 21.23
CA ARG A 17 13.96 -12.15 20.27
C ARG A 17 13.42 -10.89 19.60
N ASN A 18 13.17 -9.83 20.36
CA ASN A 18 12.68 -8.56 19.83
C ASN A 18 13.73 -7.91 18.92
N GLU A 19 15.01 -7.95 19.29
CA GLU A 19 16.13 -7.47 18.47
C GLU A 19 16.18 -8.21 17.13
N ILE A 20 16.24 -9.54 17.14
CA ILE A 20 16.29 -10.36 15.92
C ILE A 20 15.06 -10.13 15.06
N THR A 21 13.87 -10.10 15.65
CA THR A 21 12.63 -9.82 14.92
C THR A 21 12.66 -8.43 14.26
N SER A 22 13.20 -7.42 14.95
CA SER A 22 13.37 -6.06 14.40
C SER A 22 14.37 -6.04 13.23
N ARG A 23 15.51 -6.73 13.36
CA ARG A 23 16.53 -6.85 12.31
C ARG A 23 15.99 -7.54 11.06
N ILE A 24 15.09 -8.51 11.19
CA ILE A 24 14.42 -9.17 10.05
C ILE A 24 13.42 -8.22 9.37
N ARG A 25 12.65 -7.49 10.18
CA ARG A 25 11.58 -6.60 9.67
C ARG A 25 12.10 -5.35 8.97
N SER A 26 13.26 -4.84 9.37
CA SER A 26 13.79 -3.58 8.85
C SER A 26 14.07 -3.63 7.33
N PRO A 27 14.80 -4.61 6.78
CA PRO A 27 14.99 -4.72 5.33
C PRO A 27 13.69 -4.94 4.55
N GLN A 28 12.75 -5.73 5.10
CA GLN A 28 11.43 -5.93 4.48
C GLN A 28 10.66 -4.63 4.37
N TYR A 29 10.73 -3.78 5.41
CA TYR A 29 10.09 -2.48 5.41
C TYR A 29 10.69 -1.52 4.37
N GLU A 30 12.01 -1.47 4.27
CA GLU A 30 12.69 -0.63 3.28
C GLU A 30 12.42 -1.12 1.84
N ALA A 31 12.35 -2.43 1.62
CA ALA A 31 11.91 -3.00 0.34
C ALA A 31 10.47 -2.58 -0.01
N LEU A 32 9.53 -2.70 0.94
CA LEU A 32 8.14 -2.29 0.73
C LEU A 32 8.01 -0.79 0.43
N LYS A 33 8.80 0.07 1.09
CA LYS A 33 8.86 1.51 0.77
C LYS A 33 9.32 1.76 -0.65
N ALA A 34 10.43 1.15 -1.04
CA ALA A 34 10.99 1.33 -2.37
C ALA A 34 9.97 0.92 -3.44
N VAL A 35 9.34 -0.24 -3.26
CA VAL A 35 8.31 -0.73 -4.18
C VAL A 35 7.09 0.20 -4.20
N ASN A 36 6.59 0.63 -3.04
CA ASN A 36 5.44 1.54 -3.01
C ASN A 36 5.74 2.85 -3.74
N LYS A 37 6.95 3.39 -3.59
CA LYS A 37 7.38 4.60 -4.30
C LYS A 37 7.34 4.41 -5.82
N GLU A 38 7.89 3.31 -6.32
CA GLU A 38 7.84 2.99 -7.75
C GLU A 38 6.41 2.74 -8.25
N MET A 39 5.57 2.08 -7.46
CA MET A 39 4.16 1.85 -7.77
C MET A 39 3.40 3.18 -7.92
N ILE A 40 3.59 4.11 -6.98
CA ILE A 40 2.96 5.44 -7.03
C ILE A 40 3.47 6.25 -8.22
N ALA A 41 4.76 6.17 -8.55
CA ALA A 41 5.32 6.82 -9.73
C ALA A 41 4.74 6.24 -11.03
N LEU A 42 4.57 4.92 -11.12
CA LEU A 42 3.93 4.26 -12.25
C LEU A 42 2.47 4.72 -12.40
N TYR A 43 1.70 4.72 -11.31
CA TYR A 43 0.31 5.16 -11.31
C TYR A 43 0.15 6.64 -11.67
N TRP A 44 1.09 7.49 -11.25
CA TRP A 44 1.16 8.88 -11.66
C TRP A 44 1.34 9.00 -13.18
N GLU A 45 2.32 8.31 -13.75
CA GLU A 45 2.61 8.36 -15.18
C GLU A 45 1.46 7.81 -16.03
N ILE A 46 0.86 6.69 -15.61
CA ILE A 46 -0.33 6.14 -16.28
C ILE A 46 -1.47 7.16 -16.22
N GLY A 47 -1.72 7.75 -15.04
CA GLY A 47 -2.73 8.80 -14.88
C GLY A 47 -2.51 9.98 -15.82
N ARG A 48 -1.28 10.46 -15.92
CA ARG A 48 -0.88 11.52 -16.85
C ARG A 48 -1.22 11.16 -18.30
N ARG A 49 -0.74 10.01 -18.76
CA ARG A 49 -0.94 9.54 -20.14
C ARG A 49 -2.41 9.39 -20.46
N ILE A 50 -3.19 8.83 -19.54
CA ILE A 50 -4.64 8.71 -19.69
C ILE A 50 -5.26 10.09 -19.88
N THR A 51 -4.99 11.03 -18.99
CA THR A 51 -5.58 12.38 -19.04
C THR A 51 -5.19 13.12 -20.34
N GLU A 52 -3.94 13.00 -20.79
CA GLU A 52 -3.48 13.57 -22.06
C GLU A 52 -4.24 13.00 -23.26
N GLN A 53 -4.40 11.68 -23.34
CA GLN A 53 -5.11 11.03 -24.44
C GLN A 53 -6.61 11.31 -24.42
N GLN A 54 -7.21 11.45 -23.23
CA GLN A 54 -8.60 11.86 -23.08
C GLN A 54 -8.84 13.27 -23.64
N ALA A 55 -7.95 14.20 -23.36
CA ALA A 55 -8.03 15.56 -23.88
C ALA A 55 -7.80 15.61 -25.41
N ALA A 56 -6.86 14.83 -25.93
CA ALA A 56 -6.51 14.85 -27.35
C ALA A 56 -7.50 14.09 -28.25
N LEU A 57 -8.00 12.94 -27.80
CA LEU A 57 -8.74 11.98 -28.62
C LEU A 57 -10.17 11.70 -28.12
N GLY A 58 -10.59 12.33 -27.02
CA GLY A 58 -11.94 12.14 -26.47
C GLY A 58 -12.18 10.74 -25.90
N TRP A 59 -11.14 10.06 -25.40
CA TRP A 59 -11.26 8.69 -24.89
C TRP A 59 -12.26 8.58 -23.74
N GLY A 60 -13.30 7.79 -23.97
CA GLY A 60 -14.33 7.50 -22.98
C GLY A 60 -14.15 6.15 -22.28
N LYS A 61 -15.25 5.71 -21.66
CA LYS A 61 -15.34 4.46 -20.90
C LYS A 61 -14.92 3.21 -21.69
N SER A 62 -15.31 3.12 -22.96
CA SER A 62 -15.01 1.95 -23.81
C SER A 62 -13.53 1.74 -24.07
N VAL A 63 -12.75 2.82 -24.21
CA VAL A 63 -11.29 2.72 -24.40
C VAL A 63 -10.64 2.20 -23.12
N MET A 64 -11.07 2.67 -21.95
CA MET A 64 -10.60 2.17 -20.67
C MET A 64 -10.92 0.70 -20.43
N GLU A 65 -12.13 0.28 -20.75
CA GLU A 65 -12.54 -1.12 -20.61
C GLU A 65 -11.73 -2.05 -21.51
N ASN A 66 -11.42 -1.62 -22.75
CA ASN A 66 -10.57 -2.39 -23.65
C ASN A 66 -9.12 -2.45 -23.13
N LEU A 67 -8.56 -1.31 -22.71
CA LEU A 67 -7.19 -1.25 -22.21
C LEU A 67 -7.01 -2.07 -20.92
N SER A 68 -7.92 -1.95 -19.96
CA SER A 68 -7.90 -2.73 -18.72
C SER A 68 -7.98 -4.23 -19.00
N ARG A 69 -8.87 -4.68 -19.89
CA ARG A 69 -8.95 -6.09 -20.31
C ARG A 69 -7.68 -6.58 -21.00
N TYR A 70 -7.09 -5.75 -21.85
CA TYR A 70 -5.84 -6.07 -22.52
C TYR A 70 -4.70 -6.26 -21.51
N ILE A 71 -4.53 -5.32 -20.57
CA ILE A 71 -3.50 -5.39 -19.52
C ILE A 71 -3.68 -6.64 -18.66
N GLN A 72 -4.90 -6.94 -18.20
CA GLN A 72 -5.13 -8.14 -17.38
C GLN A 72 -4.87 -9.46 -18.12
N LYS A 73 -5.05 -9.47 -19.44
CA LYS A 73 -4.74 -10.64 -20.27
C LYS A 73 -3.24 -10.80 -20.49
N GLU A 74 -2.54 -9.70 -20.75
CA GLU A 74 -1.10 -9.69 -21.00
C GLU A 74 -0.32 -10.01 -19.71
N PHE A 75 -0.76 -9.47 -18.58
CA PHE A 75 -0.14 -9.62 -17.28
C PHE A 75 -1.07 -10.43 -16.35
N LEU A 76 -1.05 -11.76 -16.51
CA LEU A 76 -1.89 -12.66 -15.72
C LEU A 76 -1.64 -12.48 -14.21
N GLY A 77 -2.72 -12.31 -13.44
CA GLY A 77 -2.67 -12.12 -11.98
C GLY A 77 -2.33 -10.70 -11.53
N ILE A 78 -2.09 -9.75 -12.45
CA ILE A 78 -1.80 -8.37 -12.06
C ILE A 78 -3.04 -7.71 -11.43
N LYS A 79 -2.87 -7.13 -10.24
CA LYS A 79 -3.91 -6.32 -9.58
C LYS A 79 -3.60 -4.84 -9.75
N GLY A 80 -4.63 -4.00 -9.56
CA GLY A 80 -4.48 -2.54 -9.66
C GLY A 80 -4.66 -1.97 -11.07
N PHE A 81 -4.95 -2.79 -12.08
CA PHE A 81 -5.18 -2.31 -13.46
C PHE A 81 -6.61 -2.55 -13.93
N GLY A 82 -7.56 -2.67 -13.00
CA GLY A 82 -8.99 -2.64 -13.29
C GLY A 82 -9.45 -1.23 -13.72
N VAL A 83 -10.54 -1.16 -14.47
CA VAL A 83 -11.10 0.11 -15.02
C VAL A 83 -11.23 1.20 -13.96
N SER A 84 -11.80 0.89 -12.79
CA SER A 84 -11.94 1.86 -11.70
C SER A 84 -10.59 2.42 -11.25
N ASN A 85 -9.58 1.55 -11.08
CA ASN A 85 -8.27 2.00 -10.61
C ASN A 85 -7.55 2.85 -11.66
N MET A 86 -7.75 2.58 -12.95
CA MET A 86 -7.22 3.42 -14.02
C MET A 86 -7.84 4.82 -14.03
N TRP A 87 -9.13 4.93 -13.71
CA TRP A 87 -9.77 6.22 -13.48
C TRP A 87 -9.23 6.92 -12.24
N ASP A 88 -8.98 6.18 -11.16
CA ASP A 88 -8.34 6.71 -9.96
C ASP A 88 -6.92 7.22 -10.22
N MET A 89 -6.15 6.57 -11.09
CA MET A 89 -4.84 7.06 -11.57
C MET A 89 -4.99 8.39 -12.32
N ALA A 90 -5.93 8.48 -13.26
CA ALA A 90 -6.19 9.72 -14.00
C ALA A 90 -6.63 10.87 -13.08
N ARG A 91 -7.46 10.56 -12.08
CA ARG A 91 -7.88 11.50 -11.04
C ARG A 91 -6.70 11.94 -10.18
N PHE A 92 -5.85 11.01 -9.74
CA PHE A 92 -4.65 11.30 -8.96
C PHE A 92 -3.75 12.30 -9.69
N TYR A 93 -3.46 12.08 -10.96
CA TYR A 93 -2.71 13.04 -11.77
C TYR A 93 -3.44 14.38 -11.87
N THR A 94 -4.71 14.38 -12.25
CA THR A 94 -5.47 15.62 -12.50
C THR A 94 -5.57 16.50 -11.25
N GLU A 95 -5.78 15.89 -10.08
CA GLU A 95 -5.96 16.60 -8.80
C GLU A 95 -4.65 17.18 -8.26
N TYR A 96 -3.50 16.54 -8.50
CA TYR A 96 -2.23 16.94 -7.90
C TYR A 96 -1.17 17.44 -8.89
N ARG A 97 -1.41 17.45 -10.21
CA ARG A 97 -0.41 17.90 -11.22
C ARG A 97 0.16 19.30 -10.97
N SER A 98 -0.57 20.15 -10.25
CA SER A 98 -0.14 21.51 -9.87
C SER A 98 0.29 21.62 -8.40
N ASN A 99 0.42 20.49 -7.68
CA ASN A 99 0.77 20.46 -6.26
C ASN A 99 2.04 19.61 -6.03
N GLU A 100 3.17 20.30 -5.95
CA GLU A 100 4.50 19.70 -5.76
C GLU A 100 4.70 19.05 -4.37
N ILE A 101 3.83 19.36 -3.40
CA ILE A 101 3.93 18.82 -2.03
C ILE A 101 3.18 17.50 -1.92
N LEU A 102 1.95 17.42 -2.44
CA LEU A 102 1.12 16.23 -2.29
C LEU A 102 1.63 15.05 -3.12
N GLN A 103 2.16 15.29 -4.31
CA GLN A 103 2.68 14.24 -5.19
C GLN A 103 3.71 13.33 -4.51
N PRO A 104 4.82 13.84 -3.92
CA PRO A 104 5.79 12.99 -3.23
C PRO A 104 5.23 12.34 -1.96
N LEU A 105 4.30 13.02 -1.26
CA LEU A 105 3.71 12.50 -0.02
C LEU A 105 2.86 11.24 -0.23
N VAL A 106 2.28 11.04 -1.42
CA VAL A 106 1.50 9.82 -1.70
C VAL A 106 2.37 8.56 -1.60
N GLY A 107 3.65 8.64 -1.99
CA GLY A 107 4.60 7.52 -1.91
C GLY A 107 4.91 7.05 -0.48
N GLU A 108 4.49 7.80 0.53
CA GLU A 108 4.71 7.50 1.95
C GLU A 108 3.63 6.60 2.57
N ILE A 109 2.52 6.39 1.85
CA ILE A 109 1.41 5.55 2.27
C ILE A 109 1.02 4.61 1.13
N SER A 110 0.32 3.54 1.46
CA SER A 110 -0.15 2.60 0.45
C SER A 110 -1.21 3.23 -0.48
N TRP A 111 -1.26 2.79 -1.74
CA TRP A 111 -2.19 3.33 -2.74
C TRP A 111 -3.65 3.27 -2.29
N SER A 112 -4.09 2.17 -1.69
CA SER A 112 -5.48 2.02 -1.24
C SER A 112 -5.90 3.05 -0.19
N LYS A 113 -4.99 3.46 0.69
CA LYS A 113 -5.22 4.52 1.69
C LYS A 113 -5.24 5.88 1.05
N HIS A 114 -4.35 6.10 0.07
CA HIS A 114 -4.38 7.31 -0.73
C HIS A 114 -5.72 7.48 -1.44
N ILE A 115 -6.28 6.43 -2.05
CA ILE A 115 -7.59 6.51 -2.73
C ILE A 115 -8.74 6.85 -1.77
N VAL A 116 -8.70 6.34 -0.53
CA VAL A 116 -9.66 6.75 0.50
C VAL A 116 -9.57 8.26 0.75
N ILE A 117 -8.36 8.80 0.91
CA ILE A 117 -8.12 10.22 1.16
C ILE A 117 -8.53 11.06 -0.05
N LEU A 118 -8.10 10.67 -1.25
CA LEU A 118 -8.43 11.35 -2.50
C LEU A 118 -9.95 11.41 -2.71
N THR A 119 -10.67 10.34 -2.36
CA THR A 119 -12.11 10.24 -2.53
C THR A 119 -12.91 10.98 -1.47
N LYS A 120 -12.54 10.87 -0.20
CA LYS A 120 -13.32 11.43 0.92
C LYS A 120 -12.93 12.88 1.27
N CYS A 121 -11.72 13.32 0.95
CA CYS A 121 -11.24 14.67 1.27
C CYS A 121 -11.24 15.56 0.03
N LYS A 122 -11.86 16.74 0.13
CA LYS A 122 -11.95 17.71 -0.98
C LYS A 122 -10.78 18.70 -0.98
N GLU A 123 -10.44 19.22 0.20
CA GLU A 123 -9.39 20.24 0.35
C GLU A 123 -7.98 19.62 0.35
N MET A 124 -7.03 20.31 -0.27
CA MET A 124 -5.64 19.85 -0.35
C MET A 124 -4.97 19.73 1.02
N GLN A 125 -5.24 20.67 1.92
CA GLN A 125 -4.69 20.71 3.27
C GLN A 125 -5.23 19.54 4.11
N GLN A 126 -6.50 19.20 3.95
CA GLN A 126 -7.10 18.04 4.59
C GLN A 126 -6.45 16.74 4.09
N ARG A 127 -6.25 16.60 2.77
CA ARG A 127 -5.53 15.46 2.19
C ARG A 127 -4.12 15.33 2.77
N GLN A 128 -3.38 16.44 2.81
CA GLN A 128 -2.03 16.49 3.38
C GLN A 128 -2.01 16.05 4.85
N PHE A 129 -2.94 16.57 5.66
CA PHE A 129 -3.06 16.19 7.09
C PHE A 129 -3.27 14.69 7.27
N TYR A 130 -4.19 14.09 6.53
CA TYR A 130 -4.48 12.66 6.65
C TYR A 130 -3.33 11.79 6.14
N ILE A 131 -2.64 12.18 5.05
CA ILE A 131 -1.46 11.44 4.57
C ILE A 131 -0.35 11.46 5.62
N LEU A 132 -0.01 12.63 6.15
CA LEU A 132 1.03 12.78 7.17
C LEU A 132 0.66 12.04 8.47
N SER A 133 -0.60 12.09 8.87
CA SER A 133 -1.08 11.36 10.03
C SER A 133 -1.03 9.84 9.82
N THR A 134 -1.46 9.34 8.65
CA THR A 134 -1.34 7.91 8.33
C THR A 134 0.10 7.43 8.33
N LYS A 135 1.04 8.24 7.81
CA LYS A 135 2.48 7.96 7.89
C LYS A 135 2.98 7.94 9.34
N LYS A 136 2.67 8.97 10.13
CA LYS A 136 3.15 9.14 11.52
C LYS A 136 2.63 8.05 12.46
N TYR A 137 1.35 7.70 12.34
CA TYR A 137 0.67 6.79 13.28
C TYR A 137 0.43 5.39 12.71
N GLY A 138 0.90 5.09 11.49
CA GLY A 138 0.75 3.78 10.87
C GLY A 138 -0.70 3.30 10.76
N TRP A 139 -1.65 4.20 10.49
CA TRP A 139 -3.07 3.85 10.44
C TRP A 139 -3.35 2.77 9.40
N THR A 140 -4.16 1.78 9.79
CA THR A 140 -4.78 0.86 8.83
C THR A 140 -5.83 1.62 8.02
N LYS A 141 -6.28 1.02 6.91
CA LYS A 141 -7.32 1.61 6.05
C LYS A 141 -8.60 1.90 6.84
N ASP A 142 -9.04 0.98 7.70
CA ASP A 142 -10.26 1.14 8.49
C ASP A 142 -10.11 2.23 9.55
N VAL A 143 -8.95 2.31 10.22
CA VAL A 143 -8.66 3.38 11.18
C VAL A 143 -8.67 4.73 10.47
N LEU A 144 -8.07 4.83 9.28
CA LEU A 144 -8.08 6.05 8.48
C LEU A 144 -9.50 6.47 8.10
N ILE A 145 -10.35 5.54 7.64
CA ILE A 145 -11.76 5.81 7.32
C ILE A 145 -12.49 6.36 8.55
N ASN A 146 -12.37 5.68 9.69
CA ASN A 146 -12.98 6.11 10.95
C ASN A 146 -12.50 7.51 11.37
N LYS A 147 -11.21 7.84 11.18
CA LYS A 147 -10.65 9.17 11.51
C LYS A 147 -11.14 10.28 10.56
N ILE A 148 -11.38 9.95 9.30
CA ILE A 148 -11.99 10.88 8.34
C ILE A 148 -13.46 11.12 8.71
N GLU A 149 -14.20 10.07 9.02
CA GLU A 149 -15.63 10.17 9.39
C GLU A 149 -15.84 10.89 10.72
N ALA A 150 -14.91 10.74 11.66
CA ALA A 150 -14.88 11.50 12.91
C ALA A 150 -14.45 12.98 12.75
N LYS A 151 -14.22 13.47 11.52
CA LYS A 151 -13.81 14.86 11.23
C LYS A 151 -12.60 15.32 12.05
N THR A 152 -11.61 14.43 12.17
CA THR A 152 -10.42 14.66 13.01
C THR A 152 -9.65 15.92 12.58
N TYR A 153 -9.60 16.20 11.27
CA TYR A 153 -8.94 17.40 10.74
C TYR A 153 -9.63 18.69 11.21
N GLU A 154 -10.95 18.74 11.13
CA GLU A 154 -11.75 19.88 11.54
C GLU A 154 -11.65 20.09 13.06
N ASN A 155 -11.71 19.02 13.84
CA ASN A 155 -11.54 19.08 15.30
C ASN A 155 -10.12 19.51 15.70
N TYR A 156 -9.11 19.14 14.91
CA TYR A 156 -7.73 19.59 15.09
C TYR A 156 -7.59 21.11 14.86
N LEU A 157 -8.20 21.63 13.79
CA LEU A 157 -8.22 23.08 13.53
C LEU A 157 -8.93 23.88 14.63
N LEU A 158 -9.96 23.30 15.24
CA LEU A 158 -10.72 23.91 16.35
C LEU A 158 -10.01 23.79 17.70
N GLY A 159 -8.81 23.19 17.77
CA GLY A 159 -8.06 22.99 19.01
C GLY A 159 -8.71 21.99 19.98
N GLN A 160 -9.66 21.19 19.51
CA GLN A 160 -10.43 20.23 20.32
C GLN A 160 -9.83 18.81 20.32
N SER A 161 -8.69 18.61 19.63
CA SER A 161 -8.06 17.30 19.56
C SER A 161 -6.88 17.16 20.53
N ASN A 162 -6.98 16.23 21.48
CA ASN A 162 -5.89 15.78 22.36
C ASN A 162 -4.89 14.87 21.62
N PHE A 163 -4.54 15.24 20.38
CA PHE A 163 -3.95 14.37 19.36
C PHE A 163 -2.55 13.86 19.72
N ASP A 164 -1.76 14.67 20.42
CA ASP A 164 -0.43 14.28 20.88
C ASP A 164 -0.43 13.56 22.25
N MET A 165 -1.56 13.54 22.98
CA MET A 165 -1.63 13.07 24.38
C MET A 165 -2.07 11.61 24.57
N THR A 166 -2.50 10.90 23.54
CA THR A 166 -3.23 9.61 23.69
C THR A 166 -2.62 8.40 23.00
N LEU A 167 -1.30 8.33 22.79
CA LEU A 167 -0.69 7.11 22.22
C LEU A 167 0.52 6.59 23.01
N PRO A 168 0.49 5.33 23.49
CA PRO A 168 1.61 4.68 24.18
C PRO A 168 2.85 4.52 23.29
N GLU A 169 4.05 4.59 23.88
CA GLU A 169 5.39 4.47 23.26
C GLU A 169 5.68 3.16 22.49
N LYS A 170 4.73 2.22 22.37
CA LYS A 170 4.92 0.89 21.75
C LYS A 170 4.86 0.86 20.21
N ILE A 171 4.92 2.00 19.53
CA ILE A 171 4.52 2.12 18.11
C ILE A 171 5.70 2.10 17.10
N LYS A 172 6.84 1.53 17.47
CA LYS A 172 7.93 1.30 16.48
C LYS A 172 7.55 0.30 15.36
N ASN A 173 6.53 -0.55 15.56
CA ASN A 173 6.14 -1.61 14.61
C ASN A 173 4.98 -1.24 13.64
N GLN A 174 4.41 -0.02 13.69
CA GLN A 174 3.23 0.32 12.88
C GLN A 174 3.56 0.90 11.50
N ALA A 175 4.80 1.31 11.25
CA ALA A 175 5.21 1.87 9.96
C ALA A 175 5.06 0.85 8.82
N ILE A 176 5.28 -0.45 9.10
CA ILE A 176 5.01 -1.56 8.16
C ILE A 176 3.52 -1.60 7.81
N LEU A 177 2.63 -1.37 8.78
CA LEU A 177 1.18 -1.35 8.53
C LEU A 177 0.78 -0.18 7.64
N ALA A 178 1.51 0.94 7.65
CA ALA A 178 1.26 2.09 6.77
C ALA A 178 1.34 1.73 5.29
N LEU A 179 2.24 0.81 4.93
CA LEU A 179 2.52 0.38 3.55
C LEU A 179 1.91 -0.98 3.18
N LYS A 180 1.42 -1.73 4.17
CA LYS A 180 0.83 -3.06 3.97
C LYS A 180 -0.54 -2.95 3.30
N ASP A 181 -0.64 -3.22 2.00
CA ASP A 181 -1.92 -3.45 1.30
C ASP A 181 -1.80 -4.45 0.12
N GLU A 182 -2.95 -4.90 -0.39
CA GLU A 182 -3.07 -5.93 -1.44
C GLU A 182 -2.21 -5.62 -2.67
N TYR A 183 -2.30 -4.40 -3.20
CA TYR A 183 -1.57 -3.95 -4.39
C TYR A 183 -0.04 -3.97 -4.23
N THR A 184 0.46 -3.62 -3.04
CA THR A 184 1.90 -3.62 -2.78
C THR A 184 2.46 -5.05 -2.76
N PHE A 185 1.69 -6.06 -2.34
CA PHE A 185 2.15 -7.45 -2.34
C PHE A 185 2.06 -8.10 -3.72
N ASP A 186 1.03 -7.81 -4.51
CA ASP A 186 0.90 -8.36 -5.86
C ASP A 186 2.03 -7.87 -6.77
N LEU A 187 2.44 -6.59 -6.66
CA LEU A 187 3.53 -6.05 -7.47
C LEU A 187 4.90 -6.68 -7.16
N VAL A 188 5.11 -7.17 -5.94
CA VAL A 188 6.35 -7.88 -5.53
C VAL A 188 6.22 -9.39 -5.70
N GLY A 189 5.07 -9.89 -6.19
CA GLY A 189 4.79 -11.32 -6.27
C GLY A 189 4.71 -12.01 -4.90
N LEU A 190 4.47 -11.25 -3.83
CA LEU A 190 4.40 -11.71 -2.44
C LEU A 190 2.97 -11.97 -1.97
N SER A 191 1.97 -11.85 -2.85
CA SER A 191 0.62 -12.27 -2.53
C SER A 191 0.53 -13.80 -2.47
N LYS A 192 -0.32 -14.30 -1.56
CA LYS A 192 -0.48 -15.75 -1.31
C LYS A 192 -0.84 -16.55 -2.57
N GLU A 193 -1.40 -15.91 -3.59
CA GLU A 193 -1.90 -16.54 -4.82
C GLU A 193 -0.76 -17.01 -5.75
N HIS A 194 0.42 -16.37 -5.74
CA HIS A 194 1.56 -16.83 -6.55
C HIS A 194 2.16 -18.14 -6.04
N SER A 195 2.10 -18.38 -4.72
CA SER A 195 2.50 -19.65 -4.13
C SER A 195 1.63 -20.81 -4.59
N GLU A 196 0.37 -20.60 -4.94
CA GLU A 196 -0.56 -21.67 -5.31
C GLU A 196 -0.39 -22.07 -6.78
N TYR A 197 -0.18 -21.11 -7.68
CA TYR A 197 0.13 -21.40 -9.09
C TYR A 197 1.48 -22.12 -9.27
N GLU A 198 2.53 -21.67 -8.57
CA GLU A 198 3.83 -22.36 -8.61
C GLU A 198 3.75 -23.78 -8.00
N LEU A 199 2.96 -23.95 -6.94
CA LEU A 199 2.68 -25.26 -6.34
C LEU A 199 1.87 -26.15 -7.29
N GLU A 200 0.86 -25.61 -7.97
CA GLU A 200 0.04 -26.34 -8.95
C GLU A 200 0.89 -26.81 -10.13
N GLN A 201 1.76 -25.94 -10.67
CA GLN A 201 2.68 -26.33 -11.74
C GLN A 201 3.69 -27.39 -11.28
N ALA A 202 4.19 -27.30 -10.05
CA ALA A 202 5.07 -28.32 -9.47
C ALA A 202 4.35 -29.67 -9.28
N ILE A 203 3.09 -29.65 -8.82
CA ILE A 203 2.25 -30.86 -8.68
C ILE A 203 1.95 -31.47 -10.05
N ILE A 204 1.55 -30.68 -11.05
CA ILE A 204 1.28 -31.16 -12.41
C ILE A 204 2.55 -31.77 -13.03
N LYS A 205 3.71 -31.12 -12.84
CA LYS A 205 5.00 -31.63 -13.31
C LYS A 205 5.36 -32.96 -12.65
N ASN A 206 5.13 -33.10 -11.36
CA ASN A 206 5.41 -34.34 -10.62
C ASN A 206 4.44 -35.47 -10.99
N ILE A 207 3.16 -35.18 -11.23
CA ILE A 207 2.19 -36.18 -11.72
C ILE A 207 2.55 -36.65 -13.12
N ARG A 208 2.97 -35.74 -14.02
CA ARG A 208 3.43 -36.14 -15.37
C ARG A 208 4.69 -36.99 -15.33
N ALA A 209 5.64 -36.68 -14.45
CA ALA A 209 6.84 -37.49 -14.25
C ALA A 209 6.48 -38.89 -13.71
N PHE A 210 5.53 -38.96 -12.76
CA PHE A 210 5.04 -40.22 -12.20
C PHE A 210 4.26 -41.10 -13.18
N LEU A 211 3.57 -40.50 -14.17
CA LEU A 211 2.82 -41.25 -15.20
C LEU A 211 3.68 -41.64 -16.42
N MET A 212 4.93 -41.15 -16.50
CA MET A 212 5.89 -41.49 -17.55
C MET A 212 6.99 -42.46 -17.09
N GLU A 213 6.99 -42.81 -15.79
CA GLU A 213 7.61 -44.04 -15.25
C GLU A 213 6.59 -45.19 -15.27
#